data_AF-A0A0Q7T732-F1
#
_entry.id   AF-A0A0Q7T732-F1
#
_cell.length_a   1.000
_cell.length_b   1.000
_cell.length_c   1.000
_cell.angle_alpha   90.00
_cell.angle_beta   90.00
_cell.angle_gamma   90.00
#
_symmetry.space_group_name_H-M   'P 1'
#
loop_
_entity.id
_entity.type
_entity.pdbx_description
1 polymer ?
#
loop_
_entity_poly.entity_id
_entity_poly.type
_entity_poly.pdbx_seq_one_letter_code
_entity_poly.pdbx_strand_id
1 'polypeptide(L)'
;MTKHAEITWIAQNGRHTTYERITHVGGPSPEPWALTIRQAVKLADAGQRRFFVMRDGVEVKVEALTSRTGARYLKTANDRNEPHELLKLPANPEFEAQMAAASAQVA
;
A
#
# COMPACT_ATOMS: atom_id res chain seq x y z
N MET A 1 3.45 -18.09 -11.17
CA MET A 1 3.66 -16.87 -11.97
C MET A 1 3.46 -15.66 -11.05
N THR A 2 4.39 -14.71 -11.06
CA THR A 2 4.29 -13.48 -10.24
C THR A 2 3.37 -12.48 -10.92
N LYS A 3 2.38 -11.93 -10.19
CA LYS A 3 1.49 -10.88 -10.72
C LYS A 3 2.13 -9.51 -10.52
N HIS A 4 2.14 -8.68 -11.56
CA HIS A 4 2.54 -7.27 -11.47
C HIS A 4 1.33 -6.45 -11.04
N ALA A 5 1.50 -5.61 -10.02
CA ALA A 5 0.40 -4.86 -9.42
C ALA A 5 0.81 -3.40 -9.16
N GLU A 6 0.22 -2.49 -9.92
CA GLU A 6 0.41 -1.05 -9.71
C GLU A 6 -0.38 -0.58 -8.48
N ILE A 7 0.29 0.15 -7.58
CA ILE A 7 -0.35 0.87 -6.49
C ILE A 7 -0.67 2.28 -6.97
N THR A 8 -1.94 2.62 -7.10
CA THR A 8 -2.39 3.94 -7.55
C THR A 8 -2.98 4.78 -6.42
N TRP A 9 -3.38 4.16 -5.31
CA TRP A 9 -3.93 4.85 -4.14
C TRP A 9 -3.51 4.19 -2.83
N ILE A 10 -3.60 4.95 -1.75
CA ILE A 10 -3.39 4.47 -0.37
C ILE A 10 -4.55 4.86 0.54
N ALA A 11 -4.75 4.12 1.63
CA ALA A 11 -5.60 4.55 2.74
C ALA A 11 -4.74 4.74 4.00
N GLN A 12 -5.14 5.66 4.87
CA GLN A 12 -4.39 6.01 6.08
C GLN A 12 -5.28 5.95 7.34
N ASN A 13 -4.67 5.77 8.52
CA ASN A 13 -5.39 5.73 9.82
C ASN A 13 -5.26 7.03 10.65
N GLY A 14 -4.70 8.10 10.07
CA GLY A 14 -4.48 9.38 10.79
C GLY A 14 -3.45 9.32 11.93
N ARG A 15 -2.71 8.21 12.10
CA ARG A 15 -1.67 8.09 13.13
C ARG A 15 -0.36 8.77 12.70
N HIS A 16 0.43 9.23 13.69
CA HIS A 16 1.66 9.99 13.46
C HIS A 16 2.88 9.15 13.02
N THR A 17 2.89 7.83 13.27
CA THR A 17 4.06 6.99 12.98
C THR A 17 4.22 6.76 11.47
N THR A 18 5.33 7.24 10.89
CA THR A 18 5.53 7.21 9.44
C THR A 18 5.41 5.83 8.80
N TYR A 19 5.90 4.78 9.47
CA TYR A 19 5.92 3.41 8.93
C TYR A 19 4.57 2.70 8.98
N GLU A 20 3.65 3.13 9.84
CA GLU A 20 2.39 2.42 10.12
C GLU A 20 1.14 3.24 9.78
N ARG A 21 1.33 4.45 9.21
CA ARG A 21 0.21 5.33 8.85
C ARG A 21 -0.56 4.85 7.63
N ILE A 22 0.08 4.12 6.71
CA ILE A 22 -0.58 3.51 5.55
C ILE A 22 -1.23 2.21 6.04
N THR A 23 -2.55 2.09 5.86
CA THR A 23 -3.32 0.91 6.26
C THR A 23 -3.55 -0.02 5.09
N HIS A 24 -3.87 0.55 3.93
CA HIS A 24 -4.18 -0.18 2.71
C HIS A 24 -3.49 0.45 1.51
N VAL A 25 -3.27 -0.40 0.51
CA VAL A 25 -2.82 -0.03 -0.83
C VAL A 25 -3.73 -0.71 -1.84
N GLY A 26 -3.90 -0.08 -2.99
CA GLY A 26 -4.71 -0.67 -4.05
C GLY A 26 -4.47 -0.07 -5.41
N GLY A 27 -5.12 -0.67 -6.40
CA GLY A 27 -4.99 -0.30 -7.79
C GLY A 27 -6.04 -0.96 -8.69
N PRO A 28 -6.08 -0.57 -9.98
CA PRO A 28 -7.16 -0.95 -10.89
C PRO A 28 -6.97 -2.31 -11.62
N SER A 29 -5.76 -2.89 -11.64
CA SER A 29 -5.41 -3.93 -12.63
C SER A 29 -5.01 -5.28 -12.03
N PRO A 30 -5.43 -6.43 -12.61
CA PRO A 30 -6.38 -6.58 -13.74
C PRO A 30 -7.86 -6.42 -13.35
N GLU A 31 -8.15 -6.45 -12.05
CA GLU A 31 -9.44 -6.08 -11.45
C GLU A 31 -9.12 -5.14 -10.28
N PRO A 32 -10.04 -4.24 -9.89
CA PRO A 32 -9.86 -3.40 -8.70
C PRO A 32 -9.48 -4.26 -7.50
N TRP A 33 -8.40 -3.89 -6.84
CA TRP A 33 -7.90 -4.62 -5.69
C TRP A 33 -7.51 -3.67 -4.57
N ALA A 34 -7.72 -4.14 -3.35
CA ALA A 34 -7.30 -3.48 -2.12
C ALA A 34 -6.66 -4.52 -1.21
N LEU A 35 -5.54 -4.18 -0.59
CA LEU A 35 -4.85 -5.04 0.37
C LEU A 35 -4.44 -4.22 1.58
N THR A 36 -4.55 -4.81 2.77
CA THR A 36 -3.84 -4.30 3.94
C THR A 36 -2.33 -4.34 3.72
N ILE A 37 -1.56 -3.47 4.37
CA ILE A 37 -0.09 -3.54 4.33
C ILE A 37 0.42 -4.93 4.72
N ARG A 38 -0.18 -5.59 5.72
CA ARG A 38 0.17 -6.95 6.12
C ARG A 38 0.01 -7.95 4.98
N GLN A 39 -1.12 -7.90 4.26
CA GLN A 39 -1.36 -8.80 3.11
C GLN A 39 -0.42 -8.49 1.95
N ALA A 40 -0.23 -7.21 1.63
CA ALA A 40 0.67 -6.80 0.55
C ALA A 40 2.11 -7.26 0.82
N VAL A 41 2.61 -7.04 2.03
CA VAL A 41 3.91 -7.53 2.48
C VAL A 41 4.01 -9.05 2.33
N LYS A 42 3.03 -9.81 2.80
CA LYS A 42 3.02 -11.28 2.70
C LYS A 42 3.09 -11.75 1.23
N LEU A 43 2.36 -11.10 0.33
CA LEU A 43 2.35 -11.45 -1.09
C LEU A 43 3.66 -11.06 -1.80
N ALA A 44 4.29 -9.96 -1.39
CA ALA A 44 5.61 -9.55 -1.86
C ALA A 44 6.71 -10.53 -1.42
N ASP A 45 6.74 -10.87 -0.13
CA ASP A 45 7.71 -11.82 0.45
C ASP A 45 7.58 -13.21 -0.18
N ALA A 46 6.35 -13.64 -0.46
CA ALA A 46 6.08 -14.92 -1.12
C ALA A 46 6.37 -14.91 -2.63
N GLY A 47 6.79 -13.78 -3.22
CA GLY A 47 7.02 -13.64 -4.65
C GLY A 47 5.76 -13.77 -5.51
N GLN A 48 4.57 -13.72 -4.89
CA GLN A 48 3.28 -13.87 -5.56
C GLN A 48 2.86 -12.57 -6.25
N ARG A 49 3.21 -11.41 -5.67
CA ARG A 49 2.98 -10.09 -6.25
C ARG A 49 4.26 -9.28 -6.28
N ARG A 50 4.50 -8.61 -7.40
CA ARG A 50 5.48 -7.54 -7.55
C ARG A 50 4.73 -6.22 -7.60
N PHE A 51 4.92 -5.39 -6.58
CA PHE A 51 4.27 -4.09 -6.50
C PHE A 51 5.16 -3.00 -7.12
N PHE A 52 4.52 -2.01 -7.72
CA PHE A 52 5.19 -0.84 -8.28
C PHE A 52 4.27 0.39 -8.22
N VAL A 53 4.84 1.57 -8.44
CA VAL A 53 4.12 2.82 -8.71
C VAL A 53 4.64 3.41 -10.01
N MET A 54 3.80 4.15 -10.73
CA MET A 54 4.25 4.97 -11.86
C MET A 54 4.68 6.36 -11.35
N ARG A 55 5.88 6.79 -11.74
CA ARG A 55 6.43 8.14 -11.46
C ARG A 55 7.01 8.70 -12.74
N ASP A 56 6.43 9.80 -13.22
CA ASP A 56 6.85 10.47 -14.45
C ASP A 56 6.98 9.50 -15.66
N GLY A 57 6.04 8.55 -15.76
CA GLY A 57 6.03 7.52 -16.81
C GLY A 57 6.98 6.33 -16.59
N VAL A 58 7.70 6.29 -15.47
CA VAL A 58 8.65 5.23 -15.12
C VAL A 58 8.09 4.34 -14.01
N GLU A 59 8.25 3.02 -14.17
CA GLU A 59 7.94 2.04 -13.13
C GLU A 59 8.97 2.12 -12.01
N VAL A 60 8.51 2.45 -10.80
CA VAL A 60 9.33 2.40 -9.58
C VAL A 60 8.86 1.24 -8.72
N LYS A 61 9.77 0.29 -8.51
CA LYS A 61 9.53 -0.89 -7.67
C LYS A 61 9.15 -0.50 -6.25
N VAL A 62 8.19 -1.21 -5.68
CA VAL A 62 7.82 -1.14 -4.26
C VAL A 62 8.38 -2.36 -3.53
N GLU A 63 8.94 -2.11 -2.36
CA GLU A 63 9.67 -3.08 -1.55
C GLU A 63 9.04 -3.22 -0.17
N ALA A 64 9.02 -4.44 0.35
CA ALA A 64 8.58 -4.76 1.71
C ALA A 64 9.79 -4.79 2.65
N LEU A 65 9.75 -3.98 3.71
CA LEU A 65 10.82 -3.90 4.71
C LEU A 65 10.27 -3.99 6.12
N THR A 66 11.21 -4.11 7.06
CA THR A 66 10.98 -4.03 8.50
C THR A 66 11.63 -2.76 9.02
N SER A 67 10.88 -1.92 9.72
CA SER A 67 11.38 -0.69 10.32
C SER A 67 12.36 -1.01 11.45
N ARG A 68 13.09 0.01 11.93
CA ARG A 68 13.96 -0.12 13.11
C ARG A 68 13.21 -0.57 14.39
N THR A 69 11.90 -0.36 14.44
CA THR A 69 11.03 -0.77 15.56
C THR A 69 10.35 -2.12 15.34
N GLY A 70 10.66 -2.82 14.24
CA GLY A 70 10.10 -4.14 13.93
C GLY A 70 8.79 -4.10 13.12
N ALA A 71 8.27 -2.93 12.76
CA ALA A 71 7.04 -2.82 11.98
C ALA A 71 7.27 -3.15 10.50
N ARG A 72 6.43 -4.00 9.91
CA ARG A 72 6.47 -4.31 8.47
C ARG A 72 5.77 -3.20 7.68
N TYR A 73 6.41 -2.72 6.61
CA TYR A 73 5.89 -1.63 5.79
C TYR A 73 6.32 -1.77 4.31
N LEU A 74 5.70 -0.98 3.44
CA LEU A 74 6.07 -0.84 2.04
C LEU A 74 6.74 0.51 1.81
N LYS A 75 7.74 0.60 0.94
CA LYS A 75 8.28 1.85 0.39
C LYS A 75 8.68 1.66 -1.07
N THR A 76 8.93 2.73 -1.80
CA THR A 76 9.55 2.62 -3.13
C THR A 76 11.06 2.39 -3.03
N ALA A 77 11.67 1.82 -4.06
CA ALA A 77 13.12 1.67 -4.14
C ALA A 77 13.87 3.01 -4.12
N ASN A 78 13.21 4.09 -4.55
CA ASN A 78 13.76 5.45 -4.53
C ASN A 78 13.68 6.10 -3.13
N ASP A 79 12.84 5.58 -2.24
CA ASP A 79 12.74 6.05 -0.87
C ASP A 79 13.97 5.64 -0.05
N ARG A 80 14.42 6.52 0.86
CA ARG A 80 15.43 6.17 1.88
C ARG A 80 14.85 5.20 2.90
N ASN A 81 14.31 5.71 4.00
CA ASN A 81 13.76 4.86 5.08
C ASN A 81 12.24 4.88 5.09
N GLU A 82 11.65 6.03 4.88
CA GLU A 82 10.21 6.27 4.99
C GLU A 82 9.52 6.18 3.62
N PRO A 83 8.23 5.80 3.55
CA PRO A 83 7.52 5.61 2.30
C PRO A 83 7.00 6.93 1.71
N HIS A 84 7.89 7.91 1.50
CA HIS A 84 7.50 9.25 1.04
C HIS A 84 6.77 9.21 -0.29
N GLU A 85 7.22 8.38 -1.23
CA GLU A 85 6.57 8.27 -2.53
C GLU A 85 5.17 7.68 -2.45
N LEU A 86 4.94 6.66 -1.61
CA LEU A 86 3.61 6.10 -1.43
C LEU A 86 2.66 7.09 -0.75
N LEU A 87 3.17 7.91 0.17
CA LEU A 87 2.39 8.94 0.87
C LEU A 87 1.94 10.10 -0.03
N LYS A 88 2.48 10.22 -1.25
CA LYS A 88 2.03 11.19 -2.25
C LYS A 88 0.86 10.67 -3.10
N LEU A 89 0.54 9.38 -3.00
CA LEU A 89 -0.58 8.80 -3.76
C LEU A 89 -1.92 9.32 -3.22
N PRO A 90 -2.93 9.45 -4.09
CA PRO A 90 -4.26 9.87 -3.66
C PRO A 90 -4.91 8.84 -2.73
N ALA A 91 -5.89 9.32 -1.96
CA ALA A 91 -6.85 8.47 -1.27
C ALA A 91 -7.85 7.83 -2.25
N ASN A 92 -8.58 6.82 -1.80
CA ASN A 92 -9.70 6.24 -2.55
C ASN A 92 -11.01 6.44 -1.76
N PRO A 93 -11.82 7.47 -2.10
CA PRO A 93 -13.03 7.79 -1.36
C PRO A 93 -14.07 6.67 -1.35
N GLU A 94 -14.19 5.89 -2.42
CA GLU A 94 -15.13 4.76 -2.49
C GLU A 94 -14.73 3.65 -1.52
N PHE A 95 -13.44 3.33 -1.47
CA PHE A 95 -12.90 2.36 -0.51
C PHE A 95 -13.07 2.84 0.93
N GLU A 96 -12.77 4.11 1.22
CA GLU A 96 -12.95 4.69 2.55
C GLU A 96 -14.42 4.70 2.99
N ALA A 97 -15.35 5.03 2.08
CA ALA A 97 -16.78 4.98 2.34
C ALA A 97 -17.25 3.53 2.63
N GLN A 98 -16.76 2.55 1.87
CA GLN A 98 -17.06 1.13 2.10
C GLN A 98 -16.54 0.66 3.47
N MET A 99 -15.33 1.05 3.86
CA MET A 99 -14.76 0.72 5.17
C MET A 99 -15.55 1.36 6.32
N ALA A 100 -16.02 2.60 6.14
CA ALA A 100 -16.86 3.29 7.11
C ALA A 100 -18.23 2.60 7.26
N ALA A 101 -18.87 2.24 6.15
CA ALA A 101 -20.14 1.52 6.15
C ALA A 101 -20.03 0.13 6.80
N ALA A 102 -18.97 -0.62 6.49
CA ALA A 102 -18.73 -1.94 7.07
C ALA A 102 -18.48 -1.87 8.59
N SER A 103 -17.82 -0.81 9.07
CA SER A 103 -17.59 -0.60 10.51
C SER A 103 -18.87 -0.24 11.26
N ALA A 104 -19.83 0.42 10.61
CA ALA A 104 -21.12 0.80 11.20
C ALA A 104 -22.12 -0.36 11.32
N GLN A 105 -21.96 -1.44 10.55
CA GLN A 105 -22.84 -2.61 10.59
C GLN A 105 -22.48 -3.64 11.69
N VAL A 106 -21.35 -3.43 12.37
CA VAL A 106 -20.86 -4.33 13.44
C VAL A 106 -20.98 -3.67 14.83
N ALA A 107 -21.54 -2.45 14.90
CA ALA A 107 -21.82 -1.71 16.13
C ALA A 107 -23.31 -1.79 16.49
#